data_AF-A0A967Q8T4-F1
#
_entry.id   AF-A0A967Q8T4-F1
#
_cell.length_a   1.000
_cell.length_b   1.000
_cell.length_c   1.000
_cell.angle_alpha   90.00
_cell.angle_beta   90.00
_cell.angle_gamma   90.00
#
_symmetry.space_group_name_H-M   'P 1'
#
loop_
_entity.id
_entity.type
_entity.pdbx_description
1 polymer ?
#
loop_
_entity_poly.entity_id
_entity_poly.type
_entity_poly.pdbx_seq_one_letter_code
_entity_poly.pdbx_strand_id
1 'polypeptide(L)' 'IKEMESESQRHHNRSRMRPYGVWAVISPFNFPFALAGGPSGGALVAGNTVVFKPATDTPYTGWLLTECIRDAGLPD' A
#
# COMPACT_ATOMS: atom_id res chain seq x y z
N ILE A 1 12.83 14.74 5.26
CA ILE A 1 14.00 14.17 4.54
C ILE A 1 15.11 15.19 4.69
N LYS A 2 16.20 14.87 5.40
CA LYS A 2 17.33 15.78 5.59
C LYS A 2 18.12 15.80 4.28
N GLU A 3 18.23 16.94 3.61
CA GLU A 3 19.16 17.08 2.51
C GLU A 3 20.58 16.87 3.05
N MET A 4 21.32 15.99 2.39
CA MET A 4 22.73 15.76 2.70
C MET A 4 23.49 16.95 2.11
N GLU A 5 24.23 17.68 2.94
CA GLU A 5 25.03 18.81 2.47
C GLU A 5 25.99 18.33 1.37
N SER A 6 25.99 19.08 0.26
CA SER A 6 26.77 18.79 -0.93
C SER A 6 28.25 19.03 -0.66
N GLU A 7 28.99 17.96 -0.37
CA GLU A 7 30.46 17.98 -0.50
C GLU A 7 30.82 17.77 -1.97
N SER A 8 31.41 18.81 -2.58
CA SER A 8 31.95 18.86 -3.94
C SER A 8 30.94 18.84 -5.11
N GLN A 9 31.05 19.85 -5.98
CA GLN A 9 30.28 20.09 -7.22
C GLN A 9 30.36 18.95 -8.27
N ARG A 10 31.05 17.83 -7.99
CA ARG A 10 31.16 16.64 -8.85
C ARG A 10 30.32 15.44 -8.42
N HIS A 11 29.80 15.39 -7.19
CA HIS A 11 29.14 14.20 -6.64
C HIS A 11 27.66 14.50 -6.32
N HIS A 12 26.75 13.95 -7.12
CA HIS A 12 25.31 14.04 -6.88
C HIS A 12 24.81 12.79 -6.15
N ASN A 13 24.53 12.91 -4.85
CA ASN A 13 23.93 11.84 -4.04
C ASN A 13 22.44 12.11 -3.86
N ARG A 14 21.58 11.17 -4.24
CA ARG A 14 20.11 11.32 -4.17
C ARG A 14 19.52 10.16 -3.38
N SER A 15 18.91 10.46 -2.22
CA SER A 15 18.04 9.51 -1.53
C SER A 15 16.62 9.64 -2.05
N ARG A 16 16.01 8.53 -2.47
CA ARG A 16 14.64 8.47 -3.00
C ARG A 16 13.93 7.25 -2.46
N MET A 17 12.65 7.41 -2.11
CA MET A 17 11.77 6.29 -1.81
C MET A 17 11.40 5.58 -3.12
N ARG A 18 11.43 4.24 -3.09
CA ARG A 18 11.02 3.38 -4.19
C ARG A 18 10.04 2.35 -3.63
N PRO A 19 9.04 1.92 -4.42
CA PRO A 19 8.15 0.85 -4.00
C PRO A 19 8.93 -0.45 -3.84
N TYR A 20 8.44 -1.30 -2.94
CA TYR A 20 9.00 -2.62 -2.67
C TYR A 20 8.46 -3.69 -3.63
N GLY A 21 7.31 -3.46 -4.27
CA GLY A 21 6.69 -4.38 -5.22
C GLY A 21 5.36 -4.91 -4.70
N VAL A 22 5.21 -6.23 -4.60
CA VAL A 22 3.95 -6.88 -4.20
C VAL A 22 3.85 -7.00 -2.68
N TRP A 23 2.72 -6.59 -2.11
CA TRP A 23 2.39 -6.71 -0.68
C TRP A 23 1.25 -7.70 -0.46
N ALA A 24 1.42 -8.62 0.49
CA ALA A 24 0.34 -9.48 0.96
C ALA A 24 -0.38 -8.80 2.14
N VAL A 25 -1.68 -8.53 1.99
CA VAL A 25 -2.52 -8.00 3.07
C VAL A 25 -3.47 -9.09 3.53
N ILE A 26 -3.33 -9.52 4.79
CA ILE A 26 -4.18 -10.55 5.41
C ILE A 26 -4.91 -9.90 6.58
N SER A 27 -6.22 -9.67 6.44
CA SER A 27 -7.00 -8.93 7.45
C SER A 27 -7.78 -9.86 8.38
N PRO A 28 -7.84 -9.59 9.70
CA PRO A 28 -8.61 -10.37 10.66
C PRO A 28 -10.11 -9.99 10.68
N PHE A 29 -10.91 -10.77 11.41
CA PHE A 29 -12.38 -10.62 11.48
C PHE A 29 -12.87 -9.49 12.39
N ASN A 30 -12.04 -9.00 13.32
CA ASN A 30 -12.48 -8.06 14.37
C ASN A 30 -12.61 -6.62 13.88
N PHE A 31 -11.80 -6.21 12.90
CA PHE A 31 -11.92 -4.91 12.23
C PHE A 31 -11.66 -5.06 10.72
N PRO A 32 -12.54 -5.78 10.01
CA PRO A 32 -12.24 -6.29 8.68
C PRO A 32 -12.09 -5.19 7.63
N PHE A 33 -12.72 -4.03 7.83
CA PHE A 33 -12.53 -2.87 6.97
C PHE A 33 -11.25 -2.10 7.32
N ALA A 34 -11.06 -1.70 8.58
CA ALA A 34 -9.95 -0.83 8.96
C ALA A 34 -8.58 -1.54 8.82
N LEU A 35 -8.50 -2.81 9.23
CA LEU A 35 -7.26 -3.59 9.17
C LEU A 35 -6.97 -4.20 7.78
N ALA A 36 -7.90 -4.05 6.83
CA ALA A 36 -7.64 -4.28 5.41
C ALA A 36 -7.30 -2.97 4.70
N GLY A 37 -8.17 -1.96 4.83
CA GLY A 37 -8.10 -0.70 4.10
C GLY A 37 -6.87 0.14 4.42
N GLY A 38 -6.47 0.22 5.70
CA GLY A 38 -5.28 0.97 6.10
C GLY A 38 -3.99 0.43 5.46
N PRO A 39 -3.65 -0.86 5.68
CA PRO A 39 -2.48 -1.48 5.06
C PRO A 39 -2.53 -1.48 3.52
N SER A 40 -3.67 -1.83 2.91
CA SER A 40 -3.82 -1.84 1.46
C SER A 40 -3.64 -0.44 0.87
N GLY A 41 -4.32 0.57 1.43
CA GLY A 41 -4.20 1.96 0.97
C GLY A 41 -2.77 2.50 1.12
N GLY A 42 -2.11 2.20 2.24
CA GLY A 42 -0.72 2.59 2.47
C GLY A 42 0.24 1.98 1.46
N ALA A 43 0.09 0.69 1.15
CA ALA A 43 0.89 0.01 0.13
C ALA A 43 0.67 0.63 -1.26
N LEU A 44 -0.60 0.82 -1.66
CA LEU A 44 -0.97 1.35 -2.97
C LEU A 44 -0.47 2.79 -3.18
N VAL A 45 -0.67 3.68 -2.21
CA VAL A 45 -0.20 5.09 -2.29
C VAL A 45 1.33 5.17 -2.35
N ALA A 46 2.03 4.22 -1.73
CA ALA A 46 3.49 4.12 -1.82
C ALA A 46 3.98 3.52 -3.16
N GLY A 47 3.09 3.22 -4.11
CA GLY A 47 3.40 2.68 -5.44
C GLY A 47 3.61 1.16 -5.47
N ASN A 48 3.14 0.44 -4.45
CA ASN A 48 3.16 -1.02 -4.41
C ASN A 48 1.87 -1.60 -5.00
N THR A 49 1.88 -2.91 -5.29
CA THR A 49 0.66 -3.67 -5.60
C THR A 49 0.26 -4.52 -4.40
N VAL A 50 -1.00 -4.95 -4.35
CA VAL A 50 -1.55 -5.68 -3.20
C VAL A 50 -2.21 -6.98 -3.64
N VAL A 51 -1.87 -8.07 -2.95
CA VAL A 51 -2.63 -9.33 -2.94
C VAL A 51 -3.38 -9.41 -1.62
N PHE A 52 -4.70 -9.39 -1.69
CA PHE A 52 -5.55 -9.28 -0.50
C PHE A 52 -6.25 -10.60 -0.17
N LYS A 53 -6.14 -11.03 1.10
CA LYS A 53 -6.84 -12.20 1.66
C LYS A 53 -7.62 -11.78 2.91
N PRO A 54 -8.95 -11.59 2.83
CA PRO A 54 -9.77 -11.32 4.01
C PRO A 54 -9.97 -12.56 4.88
N ALA A 55 -10.39 -12.34 6.13
CA ALA A 55 -10.84 -13.41 7.03
C ALA A 55 -12.08 -14.11 6.47
N THR A 56 -12.13 -15.44 6.61
CA THR A 56 -13.24 -16.28 6.11
C THR A 56 -14.57 -16.00 6.82
N ASP A 57 -14.54 -15.52 8.06
CA ASP A 57 -15.75 -15.20 8.85
C ASP A 57 -16.42 -13.89 8.40
N THR A 58 -15.64 -12.97 7.82
CA THR A 58 -16.10 -11.65 7.37
C THR A 58 -15.63 -11.34 5.94
N PRO A 59 -15.89 -12.21 4.95
CA PRO A 59 -15.31 -12.08 3.62
C PRO A 59 -15.97 -10.95 2.82
N TYR A 60 -17.25 -10.67 3.09
CA TYR A 60 -18.04 -9.68 2.35
C TYR A 60 -17.48 -8.27 2.48
N THR A 61 -16.95 -7.89 3.65
CA THR A 61 -16.29 -6.60 3.84
C THR A 61 -15.04 -6.47 2.98
N GLY A 62 -14.26 -7.55 2.83
CA GLY A 62 -13.10 -7.55 1.95
C GLY A 62 -13.48 -7.42 0.48
N TRP A 63 -14.56 -8.09 0.07
CA TRP A 63 -15.11 -7.94 -1.28
C TRP A 63 -15.54 -6.49 -1.56
N LEU A 64 -16.33 -5.88 -0.66
CA LEU A 64 -16.75 -4.48 -0.80
C LEU A 64 -15.57 -3.51 -0.87
N LEU A 65 -14.51 -3.72 -0.06
CA LEU A 65 -13.29 -2.91 -0.16
C LEU A 65 -12.65 -3.00 -1.56
N THR A 66 -12.64 -4.20 -2.16
CA THR A 66 -12.06 -4.41 -3.48
C THR A 66 -12.88 -3.70 -4.56
N GLU A 67 -14.21 -3.75 -4.47
CA GLU A 67 -15.10 -3.00 -5.37
C GLU A 67 -14.91 -1.48 -5.22
N CYS A 68 -14.85 -0.96 -3.98
CA CYS A 68 -14.56 0.46 -3.75
C CYS A 68 -13.22 0.90 -4.37
N ILE A 69 -12.19 0.04 -4.33
CA ILE A 69 -10.89 0.32 -4.93
C ILE A 69 -10.98 0.36 -6.46
N ARG A 70 -11.73 -0.56 -7.07
CA ARG A 70 -11.99 -0.56 -8.52
C ARG A 70 -12.77 0.67 -8.95
N ASP A 71 -13.83 1.00 -8.23
CA ASP A 71 -14.66 2.19 -8.49
C ASP A 71 -13.86 3.49 -8.33
N ALA A 72 -12.83 3.50 -7.47
CA ALA A 72 -11.90 4.61 -7.33
C ALA A 72 -10.93 4.77 -8.52
N GLY A 73 -10.96 3.86 -9.50
CA GLY A 73 -10.18 3.94 -10.73
C GLY A 73 -8.76 3.38 -10.62
N LEU A 74 -8.49 2.47 -9.67
CA LEU A 74 -7.21 1.75 -9.68
C LEU A 74 -7.09 0.86 -10.92
N PRO A 75 -5.87 0.70 -11.47
CA PRO A 75 -5.62 -0.22 -12.58
C PRO A 75 -5.76 -1.69 -12.14
N ASP A 76 -6.08 -2.55 -13.11
CA ASP A 76 -6.15 -4.01 -12.96
C ASP A 76 -4.78 -4.67 -12.74
#